data_AF-A0A1M5PIJ8-F1
#
_entry.id   AF-A0A1M5PIJ8-F1
#
_cell.length_a   1.000
_cell.length_b   1.000
_cell.length_c   1.000
_cell.angle_alpha   90.00
_cell.angle_beta   90.00
_cell.angle_gamma   90.00
#
_symmetry.space_group_name_H-M   'P 1'
#
loop_
_entity.id
_entity.type
_entity.pdbx_description
1 polymer ?
#
loop_
_entity_poly.entity_id
_entity_poly.type
_entity_poly.pdbx_seq_one_letter_code
_entity_poly.pdbx_strand_id
1 'polypeptide(L)'
;MPPFAALLVGVLSTVPASFPAQGLFETLVIAQASLLAIVVSVSMMSMQVSTNRFAPQLSRLYRESGFDAITARFGFSILLDLMLFALPTPWVGRTPVRAIVVGLVVGVASWAFVALLDIEDRLLVFLNPDPVLSSLVDSVSFERYHDFSVERREEGRIARNPILEIVQMAQTSLEQRDNYSALRAVDALDEATERLLTGYAALSPDRRRETAPDIHKLFDYWNQVADLAVERGADDVLHAIVDAEEAIGREAIDLDLSAAATGSVDAVFHFCAVTLATNRLEARYHATLGELLSASLEAGALAVAEGAVTDLARLSKLVDRREDDLLVADDDRIAPHEEFFDNWAHFLRVHHERLETDQCRSLYAHFENEYRSIREEPIPDDRVDTLTRAAGPGFRDLGVAAAGADVQWVVSRTTEQLLELAVLAERPREASVRDAERIVEAGGCDGVRDAIRRLRARREAGADSPDTDQSWHVPDPLADRLAGGDGPNRSGHGRPVRAGSLSDEFDRLLDEIDDAVSEPTGRE
;
A
#
# COMPACT_ATOMS: atom_id res chain seq x y z
N MET A 1 -34.82 -32.16 -23.83
CA MET A 1 -34.10 -33.44 -24.00
C MET A 1 -35.03 -34.63 -24.37
N PRO A 2 -35.70 -34.67 -25.55
CA PRO A 2 -36.43 -35.88 -25.97
C PRO A 2 -35.72 -36.89 -26.93
N PRO A 3 -34.68 -36.55 -27.74
CA PRO A 3 -34.18 -37.52 -28.72
C PRO A 3 -33.24 -38.58 -28.13
N PHE A 4 -32.53 -38.27 -27.04
CA PHE A 4 -31.57 -39.20 -26.42
C PHE A 4 -32.24 -40.38 -25.71
N ALA A 5 -33.38 -40.17 -25.06
CA ALA A 5 -34.13 -41.22 -24.37
C ALA A 5 -34.72 -42.24 -25.37
N ALA A 6 -35.22 -41.77 -26.52
CA ALA A 6 -35.74 -42.64 -27.58
C ALA A 6 -34.63 -43.48 -28.24
N LEU A 7 -33.43 -42.90 -28.40
CA LEU A 7 -32.27 -43.60 -28.96
C LEU A 7 -31.73 -44.68 -28.02
N LEU A 8 -31.67 -44.40 -26.72
CA LEU A 8 -31.28 -45.36 -25.68
C LEU A 8 -32.27 -46.54 -25.62
N VAL A 9 -33.57 -46.28 -25.64
CA VAL A 9 -34.61 -47.32 -25.66
C VAL A 9 -34.57 -48.15 -26.95
N GLY A 10 -34.26 -47.52 -28.09
CA GLY A 10 -34.06 -48.21 -29.37
C GLY A 10 -32.83 -49.10 -29.42
N VAL A 11 -31.73 -48.72 -28.76
CA VAL A 11 -30.51 -49.55 -28.67
C VAL A 11 -30.68 -50.67 -27.64
N LEU A 12 -31.34 -50.41 -26.51
CA LEU A 12 -31.61 -51.39 -25.46
C LEU A 12 -32.56 -52.52 -25.88
N SER A 13 -33.46 -52.25 -26.84
CA SER A 13 -34.33 -53.27 -27.44
C SER A 13 -33.61 -54.25 -28.38
N THR A 14 -32.32 -54.01 -28.67
CA THR A 14 -31.47 -54.90 -29.48
C THR A 14 -30.55 -55.80 -28.66
N VAL A 15 -30.60 -55.76 -27.32
CA VAL A 15 -29.74 -56.57 -26.45
C VAL A 15 -30.02 -58.06 -26.69
N PRO A 16 -29.05 -58.83 -27.25
CA PRO A 16 -29.25 -60.25 -27.53
C PRO A 16 -29.47 -61.06 -26.26
N ALA A 17 -30.23 -62.16 -26.35
CA ALA A 17 -30.39 -63.11 -25.24
C ALA A 17 -29.05 -63.73 -24.79
N SER A 18 -28.03 -63.74 -25.66
CA SER A 18 -26.66 -64.20 -25.36
C SER A 18 -25.77 -63.16 -24.68
N PHE A 19 -26.21 -61.92 -24.48
CA PHE A 19 -25.38 -60.87 -23.88
C PHE A 19 -24.98 -61.21 -22.43
N PRO A 20 -23.72 -61.10 -21.99
CA PRO A 20 -23.34 -61.44 -20.61
C PRO A 20 -23.64 -60.29 -19.64
N ALA A 21 -24.93 -60.08 -19.31
CA ALA A 21 -25.37 -59.00 -18.41
C ALA A 21 -24.68 -59.02 -17.03
N GLN A 22 -24.37 -60.22 -16.53
CA GLN A 22 -23.73 -60.40 -15.22
C GLN A 22 -22.28 -59.89 -15.19
N GLY A 23 -21.52 -60.10 -16.28
CA GLY A 23 -20.18 -59.55 -16.42
C GLY A 23 -20.17 -58.03 -16.65
N LEU A 24 -21.21 -57.49 -17.28
CA LEU A 24 -21.40 -56.04 -17.41
C LEU A 24 -21.61 -55.39 -16.03
N PHE A 25 -22.46 -55.98 -15.18
CA PHE A 25 -22.70 -55.46 -13.82
C PHE A 25 -21.44 -55.54 -12.96
N GLU A 26 -20.71 -56.65 -13.01
CA GLU A 26 -19.43 -56.77 -12.29
C GLU A 26 -18.43 -55.69 -12.72
N THR A 27 -18.29 -55.48 -14.03
CA THR A 27 -17.39 -54.45 -14.58
C THR A 27 -17.83 -53.05 -14.19
N LEU A 28 -19.15 -52.76 -14.21
CA LEU A 28 -19.70 -51.46 -13.83
C LEU A 28 -19.53 -51.18 -12.34
N VAL A 29 -19.77 -52.16 -11.47
CA VAL A 29 -19.55 -52.03 -10.02
C VAL A 29 -18.07 -51.75 -9.74
N ILE A 30 -17.16 -52.50 -10.36
CA ILE A 30 -15.71 -52.28 -10.20
C ILE A 30 -15.34 -50.87 -10.67
N ALA A 31 -15.79 -50.47 -11.87
CA ALA A 31 -15.47 -49.15 -12.43
C ALA A 31 -16.03 -47.99 -11.59
N GLN A 32 -17.30 -48.08 -11.16
CA GLN A 32 -17.94 -47.08 -10.30
C GLN A 32 -17.28 -47.01 -8.91
N ALA A 33 -16.93 -48.16 -8.32
CA ALA A 33 -16.23 -48.21 -7.04
C ALA A 33 -14.82 -47.62 -7.13
N SER A 34 -14.07 -47.91 -8.21
CA SER A 34 -12.76 -47.30 -8.45
C SER A 34 -12.83 -45.80 -8.66
N LEU A 35 -13.80 -45.30 -9.44
CA LEU A 35 -14.04 -43.87 -9.62
C LEU A 35 -14.39 -43.18 -8.30
N LEU A 36 -15.33 -43.76 -7.53
CA LEU A 36 -15.70 -43.24 -6.22
C LEU A 36 -14.48 -43.19 -5.29
N ALA A 37 -13.64 -44.24 -5.28
CA ALA A 37 -12.42 -44.26 -4.48
C ALA A 37 -11.43 -43.17 -4.88
N ILE A 38 -11.25 -42.91 -6.18
CA ILE A 38 -10.40 -41.81 -6.68
C ILE A 38 -10.97 -40.46 -6.23
N VAL A 39 -12.26 -40.21 -6.43
CA VAL A 39 -12.90 -38.95 -6.02
C VAL A 39 -12.78 -38.73 -4.52
N VAL A 40 -13.02 -39.77 -3.70
CA VAL A 40 -12.85 -39.70 -2.25
C VAL A 40 -11.40 -39.42 -1.88
N SER A 41 -10.43 -40.08 -2.54
CA SER A 41 -9.00 -39.86 -2.27
C SER A 41 -8.55 -38.45 -2.64
N VAL A 42 -8.94 -37.95 -3.81
CA VAL A 42 -8.60 -36.60 -4.25
C VAL A 42 -9.31 -35.55 -3.39
N SER A 43 -10.57 -35.78 -3.01
CA SER A 43 -11.31 -34.89 -2.11
C SER A 43 -10.69 -34.87 -0.71
N MET A 44 -10.28 -36.02 -0.19
CA MET A 44 -9.61 -36.10 1.11
C MET A 44 -8.22 -35.45 1.07
N MET A 45 -7.48 -35.64 -0.02
CA MET A 45 -6.19 -34.98 -0.23
C MET A 45 -6.35 -33.47 -0.41
N SER A 46 -7.33 -33.01 -1.18
CA SER A 46 -7.70 -31.60 -1.35
C SER A 46 -8.14 -30.99 -0.02
N MET A 47 -8.93 -31.70 0.79
CA MET A 47 -9.30 -31.27 2.13
C MET A 47 -8.09 -31.19 3.04
N GLN A 48 -7.14 -32.13 2.98
CA GLN A 48 -5.90 -32.07 3.75
C GLN A 48 -5.02 -30.90 3.32
N VAL A 49 -4.87 -30.68 2.00
CA VAL A 49 -4.12 -29.54 1.44
C VAL A 49 -4.79 -28.23 1.82
N SER A 50 -6.11 -28.11 1.68
CA SER A 50 -6.85 -26.91 2.03
C SER A 50 -6.91 -26.67 3.53
N THR A 51 -7.02 -27.69 4.38
CA THR A 51 -7.02 -27.50 5.84
C THR A 51 -5.62 -27.12 6.34
N ASN A 52 -4.58 -27.55 5.63
CA ASN A 52 -3.20 -27.13 5.90
C ASN A 52 -2.86 -25.75 5.30
N ARG A 53 -3.51 -25.33 4.20
CA ARG A 53 -3.27 -24.05 3.53
C ARG A 53 -4.17 -22.91 3.99
N PHE A 54 -5.39 -23.23 4.42
CA PHE A 54 -6.45 -22.29 4.74
C PHE A 54 -7.14 -22.79 6.01
N ALA A 55 -7.16 -21.98 7.06
CA ALA A 55 -7.63 -22.26 8.41
C ALA A 55 -8.90 -23.18 8.51
N PRO A 56 -9.13 -23.86 9.66
CA PRO A 56 -10.16 -24.91 9.84
C PRO A 56 -11.62 -24.55 9.52
N GLN A 57 -11.94 -23.29 9.20
CA GLN A 57 -13.27 -22.83 8.79
C GLN A 57 -13.68 -23.36 7.41
N LEU A 58 -12.72 -23.66 6.52
CA LEU A 58 -13.01 -24.27 5.23
C LEU A 58 -13.69 -25.62 5.35
N SER A 59 -13.45 -26.37 6.43
CA SER A 59 -14.15 -27.64 6.69
C SER A 59 -15.68 -27.51 6.73
N ARG A 60 -16.23 -26.32 7.04
CA ARG A 60 -17.67 -26.05 7.02
C ARG A 60 -18.19 -25.75 5.62
N LEU A 61 -17.48 -24.94 4.83
CA LEU A 61 -17.81 -24.72 3.41
C LEU A 61 -17.67 -26.02 2.59
N TYR A 62 -16.67 -26.86 2.91
CA TYR A 62 -16.49 -28.22 2.37
C TYR A 62 -17.69 -29.13 2.66
N ARG A 63 -18.37 -28.94 3.80
CA ARG A 63 -19.46 -29.81 4.24
C ARG A 63 -20.81 -29.43 3.64
N GLU A 64 -20.99 -28.19 3.20
CA GLU A 64 -22.33 -27.68 2.86
C GLU A 64 -22.74 -27.84 1.38
N SER A 65 -21.84 -28.05 0.41
CA SER A 65 -22.23 -27.75 -0.98
C SER A 65 -22.33 -28.89 -2.01
N GLY A 66 -21.96 -30.16 -1.74
CA GLY A 66 -22.28 -31.21 -2.74
C GLY A 66 -21.65 -32.59 -2.59
N PHE A 67 -20.63 -32.76 -1.75
CA PHE A 67 -19.92 -34.03 -1.58
C PHE A 67 -20.83 -35.18 -1.12
N ASP A 68 -21.73 -34.91 -0.16
CA ASP A 68 -22.71 -35.89 0.34
C ASP A 68 -23.67 -36.32 -0.77
N ALA A 69 -24.09 -35.39 -1.63
CA ALA A 69 -25.00 -35.67 -2.73
C ALA A 69 -24.34 -36.57 -3.80
N ILE A 70 -23.05 -36.37 -4.08
CA ILE A 70 -22.29 -37.20 -5.02
C ILE A 70 -22.05 -38.59 -4.44
N THR A 71 -21.60 -38.67 -3.19
CA THR A 71 -21.39 -39.93 -2.48
C THR A 71 -22.70 -40.74 -2.41
N ALA A 72 -23.83 -40.06 -2.18
CA ALA A 72 -25.15 -40.68 -2.22
C ALA A 72 -25.54 -41.18 -3.61
N ARG A 73 -25.26 -40.42 -4.70
CA ARG A 73 -25.56 -40.83 -6.09
C ARG A 73 -24.74 -42.04 -6.53
N PHE A 74 -23.43 -42.02 -6.28
CA PHE A 74 -22.55 -43.17 -6.58
C PHE A 74 -22.85 -44.36 -5.68
N GLY A 75 -23.08 -44.14 -4.39
CA GLY A 75 -23.50 -45.18 -3.45
C GLY A 75 -24.81 -45.83 -3.88
N PHE A 76 -25.79 -45.04 -4.33
CA PHE A 76 -27.04 -45.55 -4.88
C PHE A 76 -26.85 -46.33 -6.17
N SER A 77 -26.00 -45.85 -7.10
CA SER A 77 -25.66 -46.57 -8.34
C SER A 77 -25.03 -47.94 -8.06
N ILE A 78 -24.04 -47.99 -7.15
CA ILE A 78 -23.37 -49.23 -6.77
C ILE A 78 -24.34 -50.18 -6.04
N LEU A 79 -25.18 -49.65 -5.15
CA LEU A 79 -26.18 -50.46 -4.44
C LEU A 79 -27.21 -51.05 -5.40
N LEU A 80 -27.66 -50.27 -6.39
CA LEU A 80 -28.58 -50.69 -7.44
C LEU A 80 -27.95 -51.82 -8.28
N ASP A 81 -26.70 -51.65 -8.69
CA ASP A 81 -25.97 -52.65 -9.47
C ASP A 81 -25.75 -53.95 -8.67
N LEU A 82 -25.43 -53.85 -7.37
CA LEU A 82 -25.32 -55.00 -6.47
C LEU A 82 -26.67 -55.70 -6.23
N MET A 83 -27.75 -54.95 -6.04
CA MET A 83 -29.10 -55.51 -5.90
C MET A 83 -29.51 -56.29 -7.16
N LEU A 84 -29.22 -55.71 -8.33
CA LEU A 84 -29.53 -56.31 -9.63
C LEU A 84 -28.61 -57.50 -9.95
N PHE A 85 -27.38 -57.49 -9.46
CA PHE A 85 -26.47 -58.64 -9.52
C PHE A 85 -26.95 -59.80 -8.62
N ALA A 86 -27.50 -59.50 -7.45
CA ALA A 86 -28.01 -60.49 -6.49
C ALA A 86 -29.37 -61.11 -6.88
N LEU A 87 -30.02 -60.60 -7.94
CA LEU A 87 -31.30 -61.12 -8.41
C LEU A 87 -31.13 -62.51 -9.06
N PRO A 88 -32.00 -63.49 -8.73
CA PRO A 88 -31.91 -64.83 -9.30
C PRO A 88 -32.01 -64.82 -10.83
N THR A 89 -31.08 -65.51 -11.49
CA THR A 89 -30.99 -65.74 -12.94
C THR A 89 -32.30 -66.06 -13.67
N PRO A 90 -33.29 -66.81 -13.10
CA PRO A 90 -34.56 -67.06 -13.80
C PRO A 90 -35.43 -65.81 -14.06
N TRP A 91 -35.23 -64.72 -13.31
CA TRP A 91 -36.01 -63.48 -13.49
C TRP A 91 -35.43 -62.58 -14.59
N VAL A 92 -34.11 -62.60 -14.78
CA VAL A 92 -33.39 -61.79 -15.77
C VAL A 92 -33.36 -62.44 -17.17
N GLY A 93 -33.74 -63.73 -17.26
CA GLY A 93 -33.78 -64.48 -18.52
C GLY A 93 -34.89 -64.07 -19.51
N ARG A 94 -35.87 -63.26 -19.09
CA ARG A 94 -36.92 -62.74 -19.99
C ARG A 94 -36.41 -61.50 -20.72
N THR A 95 -36.32 -61.58 -22.05
CA THR A 95 -35.81 -60.53 -22.95
C THR A 95 -36.30 -59.10 -22.65
N PRO A 96 -37.61 -58.84 -22.42
CA PRO A 96 -38.05 -57.47 -22.12
C PRO A 96 -37.61 -56.97 -20.75
N VAL A 97 -37.55 -57.85 -19.74
CA VAL A 97 -37.10 -57.51 -18.39
C VAL A 97 -35.61 -57.20 -18.40
N ARG A 98 -34.83 -57.97 -19.16
CA ARG A 98 -33.39 -57.76 -19.31
C ARG A 98 -33.04 -56.40 -19.92
N ALA A 99 -33.72 -56.02 -20.99
CA ALA A 99 -33.50 -54.74 -21.65
C ALA A 99 -33.78 -53.57 -20.70
N ILE A 100 -34.86 -53.67 -19.90
CA ILE A 100 -35.20 -52.66 -18.90
C ILE A 100 -34.13 -52.59 -17.80
N VAL A 101 -33.68 -53.74 -17.29
CA VAL A 101 -32.67 -53.80 -16.22
C VAL A 101 -31.33 -53.25 -16.69
N VAL A 102 -30.83 -53.68 -17.86
CA VAL A 102 -29.57 -53.16 -18.41
C VAL A 102 -29.68 -51.67 -18.70
N GLY A 103 -30.84 -51.21 -19.19
CA GLY A 103 -31.07 -49.80 -19.47
C GLY A 103 -31.12 -48.93 -18.23
N LEU A 104 -31.73 -49.43 -17.16
CA LEU A 104 -31.76 -48.76 -15.87
C LEU A 104 -30.36 -48.62 -15.29
N VAL A 105 -29.58 -49.71 -15.28
CA VAL A 105 -28.21 -49.74 -14.77
C VAL A 105 -27.31 -48.80 -15.56
N VAL A 106 -27.29 -48.92 -16.88
CA VAL A 106 -26.47 -48.05 -17.73
C VAL A 106 -26.91 -46.59 -17.62
N GLY A 107 -28.22 -46.33 -17.52
CA GLY A 107 -28.76 -44.99 -17.32
C GLY A 107 -28.34 -44.37 -16.00
N VAL A 108 -28.47 -45.09 -14.89
CA VAL A 108 -28.06 -44.63 -13.54
C VAL A 108 -26.55 -44.46 -13.46
N ALA A 109 -25.77 -45.39 -14.03
CA ALA A 109 -24.32 -45.28 -14.12
C ALA A 109 -23.88 -44.05 -14.92
N SER A 110 -24.52 -43.79 -16.06
CA SER A 110 -24.22 -42.60 -16.88
C SER A 110 -24.60 -41.32 -16.14
N TRP A 111 -25.72 -41.32 -15.43
CA TRP A 111 -26.14 -40.18 -14.61
C TRP A 111 -25.17 -39.91 -13.46
N ALA A 112 -24.70 -40.95 -12.77
CA ALA A 112 -23.65 -40.83 -11.75
C ALA A 112 -22.35 -40.29 -12.35
N PHE A 113 -21.97 -40.73 -13.56
CA PHE A 113 -20.79 -40.24 -14.25
C PHE A 113 -20.91 -38.76 -14.67
N VAL A 114 -22.07 -38.32 -15.16
CA VAL A 114 -22.30 -36.90 -15.49
C VAL A 114 -22.22 -36.01 -14.25
N ALA A 115 -22.67 -36.50 -13.08
CA ALA A 115 -22.51 -35.77 -11.83
C ALA A 115 -21.05 -35.58 -11.40
N LEU A 116 -20.09 -36.25 -12.05
CA LEU A 116 -18.66 -36.06 -11.84
C LEU A 116 -18.13 -34.81 -12.57
N LEU A 117 -18.75 -34.39 -13.68
CA LEU A 117 -18.39 -33.16 -14.39
C LEU A 117 -18.68 -31.92 -13.53
N ASP A 118 -19.76 -31.94 -12.75
CA ASP A 118 -20.05 -30.90 -11.75
C ASP A 118 -18.94 -30.79 -10.68
N ILE A 119 -18.13 -31.83 -10.47
CA ILE A 119 -17.02 -31.84 -9.52
C ILE A 119 -15.79 -31.21 -10.13
N GLU A 120 -15.51 -31.42 -11.41
CA GLU A 120 -14.37 -30.81 -12.09
C GLU A 120 -14.45 -29.28 -12.02
N ASP A 121 -15.62 -28.74 -12.37
CA ASP A 121 -15.88 -27.30 -12.29
C ASP A 121 -15.74 -26.77 -10.85
N ARG A 122 -16.16 -27.56 -9.85
CA ARG A 122 -16.05 -27.16 -8.43
C ARG A 122 -14.64 -27.35 -7.86
N LEU A 123 -13.90 -28.39 -8.25
CA LEU A 123 -12.50 -28.61 -7.87
C LEU A 123 -11.58 -27.54 -8.43
N LEU A 124 -11.85 -27.05 -9.64
CA LEU A 124 -11.15 -25.90 -10.20
C LEU A 124 -11.43 -24.63 -9.40
N VAL A 125 -12.67 -24.43 -8.93
CA VAL A 125 -13.02 -23.36 -7.99
C VAL A 125 -12.30 -23.53 -6.64
N PHE A 126 -12.08 -24.76 -6.17
CA PHE A 126 -11.36 -25.04 -4.91
C PHE A 126 -9.84 -24.87 -4.99
N LEU A 127 -9.25 -24.82 -6.18
CA LEU A 127 -7.86 -24.43 -6.38
C LEU A 127 -7.70 -22.91 -6.48
N ASN A 128 -8.79 -22.17 -6.68
CA ASN A 128 -8.78 -20.72 -6.80
C ASN A 128 -9.03 -20.07 -5.42
N PRO A 129 -8.15 -19.20 -4.91
CA PRO A 129 -8.38 -18.48 -3.66
C PRO A 129 -9.58 -17.51 -3.68
N ASP A 130 -9.99 -17.04 -4.86
CA ASP A 130 -10.96 -15.94 -5.03
C ASP A 130 -12.32 -16.12 -4.31
N PRO A 131 -12.99 -17.31 -4.34
CA PRO A 131 -14.28 -17.49 -3.66
C PRO A 131 -14.18 -17.42 -2.14
N VAL A 132 -13.03 -17.82 -1.57
CA VAL A 132 -12.79 -17.76 -0.12
C VAL A 132 -12.51 -16.31 0.28
N LEU A 133 -11.64 -15.63 -0.47
CA LEU A 133 -11.29 -14.24 -0.24
C LEU A 133 -12.51 -13.31 -0.36
N SER A 134 -13.31 -13.44 -1.43
CA SER A 134 -14.55 -12.66 -1.59
C SER A 134 -15.54 -12.88 -0.43
N SER A 135 -15.71 -14.12 0.03
CA SER A 135 -16.55 -14.40 1.19
C SER A 135 -15.99 -13.79 2.49
N LEU A 136 -14.66 -13.70 2.64
CA LEU A 136 -14.03 -13.05 3.79
C LEU A 136 -14.27 -11.54 3.72
N VAL A 137 -14.03 -10.91 2.57
CA VAL A 137 -14.27 -9.48 2.32
C VAL A 137 -15.73 -9.11 2.60
N ASP A 138 -16.68 -9.91 2.12
CA ASP A 138 -18.12 -9.69 2.37
C ASP A 138 -18.49 -9.77 3.85
N SER A 139 -17.68 -10.44 4.66
CA SER A 139 -17.90 -10.58 6.11
C SER A 139 -17.29 -9.45 6.94
N VAL A 140 -16.44 -8.61 6.32
CA VAL A 140 -15.78 -7.47 6.95
C VAL A 140 -16.78 -6.33 7.17
N SER A 141 -16.77 -5.78 8.37
CA SER A 141 -17.55 -4.59 8.76
C SER A 141 -16.77 -3.83 9.83
N PHE A 142 -16.92 -2.50 9.85
CA PHE A 142 -16.20 -1.67 10.78
C PHE A 142 -16.55 -1.99 12.24
N GLU A 143 -17.83 -2.24 12.54
CA GLU A 143 -18.27 -2.59 13.90
C GLU A 143 -17.59 -3.86 14.41
N ARG A 144 -17.50 -4.91 13.58
CA ARG A 144 -16.80 -6.14 13.97
C ARG A 144 -15.31 -5.93 14.17
N TYR A 145 -14.69 -5.08 13.35
CA TYR A 145 -13.28 -4.74 13.49
C TYR A 145 -13.01 -3.94 14.78
N HIS A 146 -13.86 -2.96 15.07
CA HIS A 146 -13.75 -2.14 16.28
C HIS A 146 -14.06 -2.94 17.56
N ASP A 147 -15.09 -3.79 17.54
CA ASP A 147 -15.39 -4.68 18.66
C ASP A 147 -14.19 -5.60 18.94
N PHE A 148 -13.52 -6.11 17.90
CA PHE A 148 -12.29 -6.88 18.04
C PHE A 148 -11.13 -6.05 18.64
N SER A 149 -10.91 -4.81 18.18
CA SER A 149 -9.81 -3.97 18.67
C SER A 149 -10.00 -3.55 20.13
N VAL A 150 -11.24 -3.37 20.58
CA VAL A 150 -11.62 -3.07 21.97
C VAL A 150 -11.55 -4.32 22.84
N GLU A 151 -12.14 -5.45 22.43
CA GLU A 151 -12.13 -6.69 23.22
C GLU A 151 -10.71 -7.22 23.45
N ARG A 152 -9.79 -7.03 22.50
CA ARG A 152 -8.36 -7.34 22.69
C ARG A 152 -7.71 -6.57 23.84
N ARG A 153 -8.22 -5.38 24.18
CA ARG A 153 -7.73 -4.58 25.33
C ARG A 153 -8.32 -5.04 26.66
N GLU A 154 -9.56 -5.56 26.69
CA GLU A 154 -10.30 -5.77 27.93
C GLU A 154 -10.28 -7.21 28.45
N GLU A 155 -10.47 -8.24 27.61
CA GLU A 155 -10.48 -9.63 28.07
C GLU A 155 -10.08 -10.58 26.92
N GLY A 156 -9.21 -11.55 27.16
CA GLY A 156 -8.70 -12.52 26.17
C GLY A 156 -9.74 -13.50 25.58
N ARG A 157 -10.91 -13.04 25.16
CA ARG A 157 -11.94 -13.82 24.45
C ARG A 157 -11.90 -13.51 22.96
N ILE A 158 -11.50 -14.53 22.20
CA ILE A 158 -11.95 -15.04 20.89
C ILE A 158 -12.88 -14.19 19.98
N ALA A 159 -12.83 -12.86 19.95
CA ALA A 159 -13.28 -12.14 18.75
C ALA A 159 -12.32 -12.51 17.61
N ARG A 160 -12.86 -13.03 16.51
CA ARG A 160 -12.06 -13.35 15.32
C ARG A 160 -11.89 -12.05 14.54
N ASN A 161 -10.64 -11.64 14.32
CA ASN A 161 -10.36 -10.49 13.48
C ASN A 161 -10.75 -10.81 12.04
N PRO A 162 -11.67 -10.02 11.42
CA PRO A 162 -12.19 -10.31 10.09
C PRO A 162 -11.14 -10.14 8.98
N ILE A 163 -10.06 -9.40 9.23
CA ILE A 163 -8.98 -9.13 8.27
C ILE A 163 -7.81 -10.10 8.44
N LEU A 164 -7.59 -10.58 9.67
CA LEU A 164 -6.44 -11.42 10.00
C LEU A 164 -6.41 -12.71 9.17
N GLU A 165 -7.57 -13.25 8.79
CA GLU A 165 -7.63 -14.44 7.93
C GLU A 165 -7.10 -14.15 6.51
N ILE A 166 -7.40 -12.97 5.95
CA ILE A 166 -6.87 -12.51 4.66
C ILE A 166 -5.35 -12.30 4.77
N VAL A 167 -4.89 -11.65 5.84
CA VAL A 167 -3.46 -11.42 6.11
C VAL A 167 -2.69 -12.73 6.25
N GLN A 168 -3.21 -13.68 7.03
CA GLN A 168 -2.60 -15.00 7.21
C GLN A 168 -2.54 -15.77 5.88
N MET A 169 -3.55 -15.60 5.03
CA MET A 169 -3.57 -16.20 3.69
C MET A 169 -2.51 -15.58 2.78
N ALA A 170 -2.33 -14.25 2.80
CA ALA A 170 -1.24 -13.57 2.10
C ALA A 170 0.13 -14.08 2.59
N GLN A 171 0.32 -14.12 3.92
CA GLN A 171 1.57 -14.57 4.53
C GLN A 171 1.90 -16.03 4.19
N THR A 172 0.94 -16.93 4.36
CA THR A 172 1.11 -18.35 4.03
C THR A 172 1.42 -18.55 2.54
N SER A 173 0.81 -17.75 1.66
CA SER A 173 1.08 -17.80 0.21
C SER A 173 2.51 -17.32 -0.11
N LEU A 174 2.96 -16.22 0.52
CA LEU A 174 4.34 -15.73 0.41
C LEU A 174 5.37 -16.75 0.93
N GLU A 175 5.09 -17.40 2.06
CA GLU A 175 5.95 -18.47 2.60
C GLU A 175 6.07 -19.65 1.62
N GLN A 176 4.99 -19.98 0.92
CA GLN A 176 4.94 -21.03 -0.09
C GLN A 176 5.46 -20.59 -1.46
N ARG A 177 5.88 -19.32 -1.62
CA ARG A 177 6.27 -18.70 -2.89
C ARG A 177 5.18 -18.78 -3.97
N ASP A 178 3.93 -18.72 -3.54
CA ASP A 178 2.77 -18.62 -4.42
C ASP A 178 2.37 -17.15 -4.60
N ASN A 179 3.08 -16.46 -5.51
CA ASN A 179 2.86 -15.05 -5.78
C ASN A 179 1.43 -14.77 -6.28
N TYR A 180 0.82 -15.69 -7.03
CA TYR A 180 -0.56 -15.51 -7.52
C TYR A 180 -1.55 -15.46 -6.37
N SER A 181 -1.49 -16.43 -5.44
CA SER A 181 -2.37 -16.43 -4.27
C SER A 181 -2.08 -15.27 -3.31
N ALA A 182 -0.81 -14.85 -3.20
CA ALA A 182 -0.43 -13.69 -2.42
C ALA A 182 -1.02 -12.38 -3.00
N LEU A 183 -0.92 -12.19 -4.33
CA LEU A 183 -1.54 -11.05 -5.03
C LEU A 183 -3.06 -11.01 -4.80
N ARG A 184 -3.74 -12.15 -4.95
CA ARG A 184 -5.18 -12.22 -4.69
C ARG A 184 -5.54 -11.87 -3.25
N ALA A 185 -4.73 -12.31 -2.29
CA ALA A 185 -4.95 -11.97 -0.89
C ALA A 185 -4.70 -10.48 -0.62
N VAL A 186 -3.77 -9.83 -1.32
CA VAL A 186 -3.56 -8.38 -1.29
C VAL A 186 -4.75 -7.64 -1.89
N ASP A 187 -5.24 -8.04 -3.07
CA ASP A 187 -6.46 -7.47 -3.69
C ASP A 187 -7.66 -7.52 -2.71
N ALA A 188 -7.81 -8.64 -2.00
CA ALA A 188 -8.86 -8.82 -1.01
C ALA A 188 -8.63 -7.99 0.27
N LEU A 189 -7.37 -7.75 0.64
CA LEU A 189 -7.04 -6.90 1.78
C LEU A 189 -7.32 -5.43 1.48
N ASP A 190 -7.09 -5.02 0.23
CA ASP A 190 -7.45 -3.70 -0.31
C ASP A 190 -8.97 -3.48 -0.24
N GLU A 191 -9.76 -4.37 -0.87
CA GLU A 191 -11.23 -4.28 -0.84
C GLU A 191 -11.79 -4.33 0.59
N ALA A 192 -11.20 -5.14 1.46
CA ALA A 192 -11.57 -5.17 2.88
C ALA A 192 -11.26 -3.85 3.59
N THR A 193 -10.14 -3.21 3.27
CA THR A 193 -9.73 -1.92 3.84
C THR A 193 -10.66 -0.79 3.38
N GLU A 194 -10.97 -0.69 2.08
CA GLU A 194 -11.94 0.26 1.53
C GLU A 194 -13.30 0.15 2.25
N ARG A 195 -13.82 -1.07 2.44
CA ARG A 195 -15.08 -1.30 3.15
C ARG A 195 -15.03 -0.86 4.61
N LEU A 196 -13.88 -1.02 5.26
CA LEU A 196 -13.69 -0.55 6.64
C LEU A 196 -13.60 0.96 6.71
N LEU A 197 -12.92 1.60 5.77
CA LEU A 197 -12.84 3.06 5.68
C LEU A 197 -14.21 3.68 5.41
N THR A 198 -14.99 3.10 4.51
CA THR A 198 -16.38 3.50 4.27
C THR A 198 -17.22 3.38 5.54
N GLY A 199 -17.10 2.27 6.27
CA GLY A 199 -17.79 2.08 7.55
C GLY A 199 -17.34 3.06 8.63
N TYR A 200 -16.05 3.35 8.70
CA TYR A 200 -15.46 4.35 9.61
C TYR A 200 -15.92 5.77 9.28
N ALA A 201 -16.01 6.13 7.99
CA ALA A 201 -16.50 7.42 7.53
C ALA A 201 -17.96 7.67 7.93
N ALA A 202 -18.77 6.61 7.99
CA ALA A 202 -20.18 6.70 8.39
C ALA A 202 -20.38 7.01 9.89
N LEU A 203 -19.33 6.93 10.71
CA LEU A 203 -19.41 7.22 12.14
C LEU A 203 -19.52 8.71 12.45
N SER A 204 -20.16 9.04 13.57
CA SER A 204 -20.16 10.40 14.12
C SER A 204 -18.72 10.88 14.41
N PRO A 205 -18.41 12.18 14.28
CA PRO A 205 -17.07 12.72 14.52
C PRO A 205 -16.44 12.33 15.86
N ASP A 206 -17.22 12.27 16.94
CA ASP A 206 -16.71 11.90 18.26
C ASP A 206 -16.29 10.42 18.31
N ARG A 207 -17.14 9.52 17.80
CA ARG A 207 -16.79 8.10 17.60
C ARG A 207 -15.56 7.92 16.70
N ARG A 208 -15.43 8.72 15.63
CA ARG A 208 -14.24 8.65 14.75
C ARG A 208 -12.96 8.96 15.51
N ARG A 209 -12.97 9.98 16.38
CA ARG A 209 -11.80 10.33 17.22
C ARG A 209 -11.46 9.23 18.23
N GLU A 210 -12.47 8.63 18.86
CA GLU A 210 -12.27 7.53 19.82
C GLU A 210 -11.67 6.28 19.16
N THR A 211 -12.08 6.00 17.92
CA THR A 211 -11.70 4.78 17.19
C THR A 211 -10.52 4.97 16.22
N ALA A 212 -10.02 6.20 16.08
CA ALA A 212 -8.86 6.53 15.24
C ALA A 212 -7.61 5.65 15.51
N PRO A 213 -7.22 5.34 16.78
CA PRO A 213 -6.07 4.47 17.03
C PRO A 213 -6.27 3.03 16.55
N ASP A 214 -7.51 2.59 16.41
CA ASP A 214 -7.81 1.24 15.95
C ASP A 214 -7.72 1.17 14.42
N ILE A 215 -8.16 2.21 13.70
CA ILE A 215 -7.92 2.36 12.26
C ILE A 215 -6.44 2.42 11.95
N HIS A 216 -5.65 3.16 12.73
CA HIS A 216 -4.21 3.25 12.47
C HIS A 216 -3.51 1.87 12.57
N LYS A 217 -3.95 0.99 13.47
CA LYS A 217 -3.44 -0.40 13.57
C LYS A 217 -3.79 -1.29 12.39
N LEU A 218 -4.72 -0.88 11.53
CA LEU A 218 -5.00 -1.62 10.30
C LEU A 218 -3.75 -1.72 9.43
N PHE A 219 -2.97 -0.64 9.37
CA PHE A 219 -1.75 -0.53 8.59
C PHE A 219 -0.60 -1.38 9.16
N ASP A 220 -0.64 -1.77 10.44
CA ASP A 220 0.29 -2.78 10.98
C ASP A 220 0.15 -4.14 10.28
N TYR A 221 -1.05 -4.47 9.77
CA TYR A 221 -1.27 -5.71 9.02
C TYR A 221 -0.66 -5.63 7.62
N TRP A 222 -0.80 -4.48 6.95
CA TRP A 222 -0.14 -4.21 5.68
C TRP A 222 1.38 -4.28 5.81
N ASN A 223 1.94 -3.64 6.83
CA ASN A 223 3.38 -3.69 7.14
C ASN A 223 3.89 -5.13 7.31
N GLN A 224 3.12 -6.00 7.98
CA GLN A 224 3.51 -7.41 8.14
C GLN A 224 3.52 -8.20 6.82
N VAL A 225 2.60 -7.91 5.90
CA VAL A 225 2.60 -8.56 4.57
C VAL A 225 3.74 -8.01 3.72
N ALA A 226 3.97 -6.70 3.77
CA ALA A 226 5.06 -6.02 3.08
C ALA A 226 6.43 -6.54 3.52
N ASP A 227 6.69 -6.64 4.83
CA ASP A 227 7.93 -7.18 5.40
C ASP A 227 8.24 -8.56 4.84
N LEU A 228 7.24 -9.46 4.87
CA LEU A 228 7.41 -10.82 4.39
C LEU A 228 7.59 -10.87 2.86
N ALA A 229 6.89 -10.04 2.10
CA ALA A 229 7.05 -9.98 0.65
C ALA A 229 8.45 -9.44 0.26
N VAL A 230 9.00 -8.50 1.04
CA VAL A 230 10.38 -8.05 0.91
C VAL A 230 11.36 -9.19 1.23
N GLU A 231 11.17 -9.90 2.36
CA GLU A 231 12.00 -11.04 2.74
C GLU A 231 11.99 -12.17 1.69
N ARG A 232 10.85 -12.37 1.01
CA ARG A 232 10.65 -13.47 0.06
C ARG A 232 11.01 -13.14 -1.39
N GLY A 233 11.36 -11.90 -1.71
CA GLY A 233 11.70 -11.56 -3.10
C GLY A 233 10.46 -11.41 -4.01
N ALA A 234 9.29 -11.09 -3.47
CA ALA A 234 8.03 -11.08 -4.24
C ALA A 234 7.70 -9.67 -4.78
N ASP A 235 8.47 -9.18 -5.77
CA ASP A 235 8.32 -7.81 -6.31
C ASP A 235 6.89 -7.49 -6.77
N ASP A 236 6.23 -8.39 -7.52
CA ASP A 236 4.85 -8.16 -7.99
C ASP A 236 3.87 -7.89 -6.83
N VAL A 237 4.05 -8.58 -5.70
CA VAL A 237 3.21 -8.40 -4.50
C VAL A 237 3.53 -7.07 -3.83
N LEU A 238 4.79 -6.65 -3.83
CA LEU A 238 5.18 -5.34 -3.31
C LEU A 238 4.57 -4.21 -4.12
N HIS A 239 4.55 -4.34 -5.45
CA HIS A 239 3.92 -3.36 -6.34
C HIS A 239 2.44 -3.22 -6.02
N ALA A 240 1.74 -4.34 -5.89
CA ALA A 240 0.32 -4.34 -5.52
C ALA A 240 0.05 -3.73 -4.13
N ILE A 241 0.94 -3.95 -3.15
CA ILE A 241 0.80 -3.35 -1.81
C ILE A 241 0.94 -1.83 -1.88
N VAL A 242 1.93 -1.31 -2.62
CA VAL A 242 2.14 0.14 -2.75
C VAL A 242 0.97 0.80 -3.47
N ASP A 243 0.52 0.20 -4.57
CA ASP A 243 -0.62 0.70 -5.35
C ASP A 243 -1.89 0.73 -4.48
N ALA A 244 -2.10 -0.29 -3.63
CA ALA A 244 -3.21 -0.33 -2.68
C ALA A 244 -3.06 0.75 -1.59
N GLU A 245 -1.88 0.90 -0.98
CA GLU A 245 -1.65 1.91 0.06
C GLU A 245 -1.83 3.34 -0.47
N GLU A 246 -1.41 3.61 -1.72
CA GLU A 246 -1.67 4.88 -2.41
C GLU A 246 -3.17 5.13 -2.59
N ALA A 247 -3.90 4.13 -3.10
CA ALA A 247 -5.34 4.22 -3.32
C ALA A 247 -6.11 4.44 -2.01
N ILE A 248 -5.79 3.64 -0.98
CA ILE A 248 -6.33 3.74 0.38
C ILE A 248 -6.03 5.12 0.98
N GLY A 249 -4.80 5.61 0.81
CA GLY A 249 -4.38 6.92 1.30
C GLY A 249 -5.16 8.06 0.65
N ARG A 250 -5.30 8.03 -0.69
CA ARG A 250 -6.12 9.01 -1.44
C ARG A 250 -7.59 8.97 -1.02
N GLU A 251 -8.17 7.78 -0.92
CA GLU A 251 -9.56 7.64 -0.48
C GLU A 251 -9.76 8.18 0.95
N ALA A 252 -8.83 7.88 1.86
CA ALA A 252 -8.87 8.40 3.22
C ALA A 252 -8.76 9.93 3.27
N ILE A 253 -7.96 10.54 2.38
CA ILE A 253 -7.87 12.00 2.23
C ILE A 253 -9.19 12.57 1.72
N ASP A 254 -9.77 11.99 0.66
CA ASP A 254 -11.04 12.42 0.06
C ASP A 254 -12.22 12.34 1.04
N LEU A 255 -12.20 11.34 1.92
CA LEU A 255 -13.20 11.12 2.96
C LEU A 255 -12.96 11.93 4.25
N ASP A 256 -11.91 12.78 4.30
CA ASP A 256 -11.49 13.54 5.49
C ASP A 256 -11.27 12.63 6.72
N LEU A 257 -10.54 11.53 6.51
CA LEU A 257 -10.18 10.51 7.50
C LEU A 257 -8.70 10.59 7.86
N SER A 258 -8.30 11.67 8.54
CA SER A 258 -6.88 11.96 8.80
C SER A 258 -6.11 10.79 9.44
N ALA A 259 -6.74 10.02 10.35
CA ALA A 259 -6.08 8.88 11.00
C ALA A 259 -5.75 7.73 10.02
N ALA A 260 -6.62 7.49 9.05
CA ALA A 260 -6.39 6.49 8.01
C ALA A 260 -5.34 6.99 7.01
N ALA A 261 -5.45 8.25 6.58
CA ALA A 261 -4.51 8.87 5.67
C ALA A 261 -3.09 8.90 6.24
N THR A 262 -2.93 9.26 7.53
CA THR A 262 -1.64 9.16 8.23
C THR A 262 -1.15 7.71 8.31
N GLY A 263 -2.03 6.74 8.57
CA GLY A 263 -1.65 5.33 8.58
C GLY A 263 -1.10 4.83 7.24
N SER A 264 -1.70 5.25 6.12
CA SER A 264 -1.22 4.95 4.77
C SER A 264 0.15 5.61 4.50
N VAL A 265 0.34 6.89 4.85
CA VAL A 265 1.64 7.56 4.73
C VAL A 265 2.72 6.82 5.52
N ASP A 266 2.44 6.46 6.77
CA ASP A 266 3.36 5.72 7.63
C ASP A 266 3.67 4.32 7.05
N ALA A 267 2.69 3.64 6.44
CA ALA A 267 2.85 2.34 5.80
C ALA A 267 3.74 2.42 4.55
N VAL A 268 3.51 3.41 3.67
CA VAL A 268 4.36 3.64 2.50
C VAL A 268 5.79 3.99 2.93
N PHE A 269 5.96 4.80 3.97
CA PHE A 269 7.28 5.10 4.53
C PHE A 269 7.98 3.84 5.07
N HIS A 270 7.27 3.03 5.86
CA HIS A 270 7.77 1.75 6.38
C HIS A 270 8.23 0.86 5.22
N PHE A 271 7.38 0.71 4.21
CA PHE A 271 7.69 -0.07 3.01
C PHE A 271 8.94 0.46 2.28
N CYS A 272 9.07 1.77 2.09
CA CYS A 272 10.29 2.38 1.53
C CYS A 272 11.52 2.07 2.38
N ALA A 273 11.41 2.14 3.71
CA ALA A 273 12.51 1.84 4.62
C ALA A 273 12.95 0.36 4.55
N VAL A 274 12.00 -0.58 4.46
CA VAL A 274 12.29 -2.02 4.39
C VAL A 274 12.83 -2.45 3.03
N THR A 275 12.29 -1.91 1.93
CA THR A 275 12.84 -2.13 0.58
C THR A 275 14.22 -1.50 0.43
N LEU A 276 14.43 -0.31 1.01
CA LEU A 276 15.75 0.30 1.10
C LEU A 276 16.71 -0.61 1.85
N ALA A 277 16.36 -1.09 3.05
CA ALA A 277 17.22 -2.00 3.83
C ALA A 277 17.65 -3.25 3.04
N THR A 278 16.86 -3.71 2.07
CA THR A 278 17.13 -4.89 1.25
C THR A 278 17.71 -4.62 -0.15
N ASN A 279 18.05 -3.37 -0.49
CA ASN A 279 18.52 -2.96 -1.83
C ASN A 279 17.46 -3.17 -2.93
N ARG A 280 16.18 -2.98 -2.61
CA ARG A 280 15.05 -3.19 -3.52
C ARG A 280 14.13 -1.97 -3.60
N LEU A 281 14.59 -0.81 -3.13
CA LEU A 281 13.82 0.42 -3.26
C LEU A 281 13.77 0.80 -4.74
N GLU A 282 12.56 1.01 -5.27
CA GLU A 282 12.31 1.52 -6.62
C GLU A 282 11.85 2.99 -6.53
N ALA A 283 12.15 3.79 -7.55
CA ALA A 283 11.78 5.20 -7.60
C ALA A 283 10.27 5.43 -7.39
N ARG A 284 9.43 4.57 -7.98
CA ARG A 284 7.97 4.66 -7.82
C ARG A 284 7.47 4.54 -6.38
N TYR A 285 8.14 3.76 -5.53
CA TYR A 285 7.70 3.57 -4.14
C TYR A 285 7.85 4.86 -3.35
N HIS A 286 8.95 5.55 -3.63
CA HIS A 286 9.22 6.86 -3.10
C HIS A 286 8.28 7.92 -3.68
N ALA A 287 7.99 7.87 -4.98
CA ALA A 287 7.05 8.77 -5.64
C ALA A 287 5.66 8.73 -4.98
N THR A 288 5.19 7.56 -4.53
CA THR A 288 3.92 7.41 -3.80
C THR A 288 3.83 8.29 -2.53
N LEU A 289 4.93 8.47 -1.78
CA LEU A 289 4.93 9.42 -0.64
C LEU A 289 4.75 10.86 -1.10
N GLY A 290 5.38 11.22 -2.22
CA GLY A 290 5.20 12.53 -2.85
C GLY A 290 3.77 12.76 -3.34
N GLU A 291 3.16 11.73 -3.93
CA GLU A 291 1.77 11.77 -4.39
C GLU A 291 0.77 11.90 -3.22
N LEU A 292 0.98 11.18 -2.11
CA LEU A 292 0.17 11.31 -0.90
C LEU A 292 0.38 12.68 -0.23
N LEU A 293 1.59 13.24 -0.26
CA LEU A 293 1.84 14.61 0.16
C LEU A 293 1.04 15.60 -0.71
N SER A 294 1.12 15.48 -2.03
CA SER A 294 0.36 16.36 -2.95
C SER A 294 -1.14 16.27 -2.70
N ALA A 295 -1.69 15.06 -2.61
CA ALA A 295 -3.11 14.84 -2.33
C ALA A 295 -3.52 15.44 -0.97
N SER A 296 -2.70 15.27 0.06
CA SER A 296 -2.96 15.83 1.40
C SER A 296 -2.97 17.35 1.39
N LEU A 297 -2.06 17.95 0.64
CA LEU A 297 -1.97 19.39 0.46
C LEU A 297 -3.14 19.96 -0.34
N GLU A 298 -3.57 19.26 -1.39
CA GLU A 298 -4.73 19.59 -2.22
C GLU A 298 -6.02 19.59 -1.41
N ALA A 299 -6.25 18.55 -0.62
CA ALA A 299 -7.39 18.45 0.29
C ALA A 299 -7.28 19.44 1.47
N GLY A 300 -6.07 19.87 1.82
CA GLY A 300 -5.81 20.66 3.04
C GLY A 300 -5.80 19.82 4.32
N ALA A 301 -5.51 18.53 4.20
CA ALA A 301 -5.27 17.61 5.31
C ALA A 301 -3.87 17.86 5.89
N LEU A 302 -3.66 19.05 6.49
CA LEU A 302 -2.33 19.54 6.85
C LEU A 302 -1.57 18.65 7.85
N ALA A 303 -2.28 17.97 8.75
CA ALA A 303 -1.65 17.01 9.68
C ALA A 303 -1.08 15.78 8.95
N VAL A 304 -1.75 15.34 7.87
CA VAL A 304 -1.26 14.23 7.02
C VAL A 304 -0.06 14.71 6.20
N ALA A 305 -0.15 15.91 5.63
CA ALA A 305 0.95 16.52 4.90
C ALA A 305 2.21 16.72 5.79
N GLU A 306 2.04 17.12 7.06
CA GLU A 306 3.13 17.24 8.03
C GLU A 306 3.82 15.89 8.28
N GLY A 307 3.05 14.82 8.43
CA GLY A 307 3.55 13.45 8.52
C GLY A 307 4.36 13.06 7.28
N ALA A 308 3.79 13.25 6.10
CA ALA A 308 4.44 12.91 4.83
C ALA A 308 5.76 13.70 4.62
N VAL A 309 5.81 14.98 4.99
CA VAL A 309 7.05 15.78 4.97
C VAL A 309 8.10 15.20 5.91
N THR A 310 7.70 14.82 7.12
CA THR A 310 8.58 14.20 8.11
C THR A 310 9.17 12.89 7.59
N ASP A 311 8.35 12.07 6.96
CA ASP A 311 8.77 10.75 6.48
C ASP A 311 9.58 10.80 5.18
N LEU A 312 9.27 11.73 4.26
CA LEU A 312 10.15 12.03 3.13
C LEU A 312 11.53 12.51 3.59
N ALA A 313 11.58 13.39 4.61
CA ALA A 313 12.83 13.85 5.19
C ALA A 313 13.62 12.71 5.84
N ARG A 314 12.96 11.81 6.56
CA ARG A 314 13.58 10.61 7.13
C ARG A 314 14.10 9.66 6.06
N LEU A 315 13.32 9.42 5.00
CA LEU A 315 13.71 8.54 3.90
C LEU A 315 14.92 9.10 3.16
N SER A 316 14.94 10.41 2.94
CA SER A 316 16.09 11.14 2.38
C SER A 316 17.37 10.91 3.20
N LYS A 317 17.29 11.00 4.54
CA LYS A 317 18.42 10.67 5.44
C LYS A 317 18.86 9.21 5.34
N LEU A 318 17.91 8.28 5.23
CA LEU A 318 18.22 6.85 5.10
C LEU A 318 18.93 6.54 3.78
N VAL A 319 18.50 7.17 2.69
CA VAL A 319 19.12 7.04 1.36
C VAL A 319 20.54 7.59 1.37
N ASP A 320 20.77 8.79 1.92
CA ASP A 320 22.10 9.42 1.98
C ASP A 320 23.13 8.64 2.82
N ARG A 321 22.67 7.96 3.89
CA ARG A 321 23.54 7.16 4.75
C ARG A 321 24.08 5.92 4.05
N ARG A 322 23.44 5.44 2.98
CA ARG A 322 23.87 4.21 2.31
C ARG A 322 25.08 4.46 1.40
N GLU A 323 26.09 3.61 1.53
CA GLU A 323 27.34 3.69 0.76
C GLU A 323 27.25 3.13 -0.66
N ASP A 324 26.21 2.33 -0.93
CA ASP A 324 26.20 1.49 -2.11
C ASP A 324 25.63 2.25 -3.33
N ASP A 325 26.43 2.32 -4.40
CA ASP A 325 26.04 2.62 -5.79
C ASP A 325 24.94 1.67 -6.35
N LEU A 326 24.29 0.87 -5.50
CA LEU A 326 23.29 -0.15 -5.83
C LEU A 326 21.84 0.37 -5.77
N LEU A 327 21.62 1.66 -5.55
CA LEU A 327 20.32 2.29 -5.84
C LEU A 327 20.07 2.45 -7.36
N VAL A 328 20.92 1.84 -8.19
CA VAL A 328 20.74 1.67 -9.63
C VAL A 328 19.88 0.42 -9.86
N ALA A 329 18.60 0.51 -9.53
CA ALA A 329 17.61 -0.26 -10.26
C ALA A 329 17.41 0.50 -11.58
N ASP A 330 17.79 -0.11 -12.70
CA ASP A 330 17.60 0.32 -14.10
C ASP A 330 17.26 1.82 -14.32
N ASP A 331 18.28 2.62 -14.68
CA ASP A 331 18.23 4.00 -15.20
C ASP A 331 17.60 5.13 -14.35
N ASP A 332 16.83 4.87 -13.30
CA ASP A 332 16.22 5.93 -12.47
C ASP A 332 16.92 6.05 -11.10
N ARG A 333 17.96 6.89 -11.03
CA ARG A 333 18.56 7.27 -9.74
C ARG A 333 17.48 7.86 -8.84
N ILE A 334 17.16 7.17 -7.75
CA ILE A 334 16.28 7.68 -6.70
C ILE A 334 16.94 8.94 -6.13
N ALA A 335 16.28 10.09 -6.33
CA ALA A 335 16.72 11.39 -5.85
C ALA A 335 15.68 11.96 -4.88
N PRO A 336 15.59 11.44 -3.64
CA PRO A 336 14.53 11.83 -2.70
C PRO A 336 14.49 13.33 -2.45
N HIS A 337 15.66 13.96 -2.48
CA HIS A 337 15.82 15.39 -2.32
C HIS A 337 15.16 16.19 -3.45
N GLU A 338 15.24 15.74 -4.71
CA GLU A 338 14.68 16.47 -5.85
C GLU A 338 13.14 16.44 -5.80
N GLU A 339 12.54 15.26 -5.62
CA GLU A 339 11.08 15.16 -5.51
C GLU A 339 10.54 15.87 -4.25
N PHE A 340 11.31 15.89 -3.17
CA PHE A 340 10.98 16.67 -1.97
C PHE A 340 10.81 18.16 -2.30
N PHE A 341 11.70 18.75 -3.11
CA PHE A 341 11.55 20.14 -3.56
C PHE A 341 10.47 20.31 -4.62
N ASP A 342 10.33 19.37 -5.56
CA ASP A 342 9.34 19.45 -6.64
C ASP A 342 7.90 19.42 -6.14
N ASN A 343 7.60 18.57 -5.15
CA ASN A 343 6.28 18.50 -4.52
C ASN A 343 5.92 19.83 -3.83
N TRP A 344 6.88 20.45 -3.15
CA TRP A 344 6.70 21.76 -2.53
C TRP A 344 6.56 22.87 -3.57
N ALA A 345 7.37 22.87 -4.62
CA ALA A 345 7.25 23.84 -5.72
C ALA A 345 5.91 23.71 -6.45
N HIS A 346 5.39 22.49 -6.60
CA HIS A 346 4.05 22.23 -7.13
C HIS A 346 2.97 22.79 -6.19
N PHE A 347 3.04 22.46 -4.90
CA PHE A 347 2.13 22.96 -3.89
C PHE A 347 2.03 24.49 -3.88
N LEU A 348 3.17 25.19 -3.91
CA LEU A 348 3.18 26.65 -3.93
C LEU A 348 2.50 27.22 -5.17
N ARG A 349 2.67 26.58 -6.34
CA ARG A 349 2.03 27.02 -7.59
C ARG A 349 0.51 26.85 -7.55
N VAL A 350 0.04 25.69 -7.07
CA VAL A 350 -1.38 25.34 -7.14
C VAL A 350 -2.18 25.96 -5.99
N HIS A 351 -1.61 26.05 -4.79
CA HIS A 351 -2.34 26.42 -3.57
C HIS A 351 -1.92 27.74 -2.94
N HIS A 352 -1.41 28.68 -3.75
CA HIS A 352 -0.93 29.96 -3.27
C HIS A 352 -1.94 30.75 -2.44
N GLU A 353 -3.23 30.67 -2.78
CA GLU A 353 -4.32 31.32 -2.03
C GLU A 353 -4.44 30.80 -0.58
N ARG A 354 -4.01 29.56 -0.30
CA ARG A 354 -4.06 28.94 1.04
C ARG A 354 -2.79 29.25 1.86
N LEU A 355 -1.70 29.68 1.23
CA LEU A 355 -0.40 29.91 1.88
C LEU A 355 -0.40 31.10 2.85
N GLU A 356 -1.40 31.98 2.77
CA GLU A 356 -1.55 33.06 3.75
C GLU A 356 -2.11 32.59 5.10
N THR A 357 -2.61 31.36 5.17
CA THR A 357 -3.11 30.80 6.44
C THR A 357 -1.96 30.46 7.39
N ASP A 358 -2.18 30.68 8.69
CA ASP A 358 -1.19 30.35 9.73
C ASP A 358 -0.79 28.86 9.71
N GLN A 359 -1.71 27.99 9.32
CA GLN A 359 -1.46 26.55 9.25
C GLN A 359 -0.51 26.18 8.10
N CYS A 360 -0.68 26.75 6.90
CA CYS A 360 0.25 26.54 5.80
C CYS A 360 1.64 27.14 6.08
N ARG A 361 1.70 28.29 6.79
CA ARG A 361 2.96 28.85 7.27
C ARG A 361 3.67 27.91 8.26
N SER A 362 2.92 27.29 9.16
CA SER A 362 3.45 26.29 10.10
C SER A 362 4.00 25.08 9.37
N LEU A 363 3.27 24.56 8.37
CA LEU A 363 3.71 23.42 7.57
C LEU A 363 4.98 23.73 6.76
N TYR A 364 5.08 24.93 6.17
CA TYR A 364 6.29 25.37 5.48
C TYR A 364 7.47 25.51 6.44
N ALA A 365 7.26 26.08 7.63
CA ALA A 365 8.30 26.16 8.66
C ALA A 365 8.76 24.76 9.12
N HIS A 366 7.83 23.79 9.21
CA HIS A 366 8.14 22.39 9.48
C HIS A 366 9.03 21.79 8.38
N PHE A 367 8.68 22.01 7.11
CA PHE A 367 9.52 21.64 5.97
C PHE A 367 10.93 22.23 6.07
N GLU A 368 11.07 23.52 6.37
CA GLU A 368 12.38 24.16 6.53
C GLU A 368 13.19 23.54 7.66
N ASN A 369 12.53 23.19 8.76
CA ASN A 369 13.18 22.59 9.92
C ASN A 369 13.65 21.16 9.63
N GLU A 370 12.83 20.34 8.97
CA GLU A 370 13.23 19.01 8.54
C GLU A 370 14.36 19.06 7.52
N TYR A 371 14.30 19.96 6.53
CA TYR A 371 15.40 20.20 5.60
C TYR A 371 16.70 20.57 6.33
N ARG A 372 16.62 21.55 7.25
CA ARG A 372 17.79 21.98 8.04
C ARG A 372 18.35 20.83 8.87
N SER A 373 17.48 19.98 9.43
CA SER A 373 17.89 18.78 10.16
C SER A 373 18.64 17.77 9.28
N ILE A 374 18.24 17.61 8.01
CA ILE A 374 18.99 16.79 7.03
C ILE A 374 20.36 17.42 6.77
N ARG A 375 20.39 18.72 6.49
CA ARG A 375 21.61 19.48 6.14
C ARG A 375 22.67 19.47 7.25
N GLU A 376 22.25 19.60 8.50
CA GLU A 376 23.17 19.71 9.65
C GLU A 376 23.65 18.36 10.19
N GLU A 377 23.12 17.26 9.66
CA GLU A 377 23.58 15.94 10.06
C GLU A 377 25.03 15.74 9.61
N PRO A 378 25.95 15.29 10.49
CA PRO A 378 27.35 15.08 10.12
C PRO A 378 27.47 13.85 9.21
N ILE A 379 27.41 14.07 7.90
CA ILE A 379 27.64 13.03 6.89
C ILE A 379 29.16 13.00 6.59
N PRO A 380 29.81 11.83 6.50
CA PRO A 380 31.24 11.73 6.19
C PRO A 380 31.65 12.53 4.94
N ASP A 381 32.80 13.21 5.02
CA ASP A 381 33.29 14.35 4.21
C ASP A 381 33.16 14.29 2.66
N ASP A 382 32.88 13.14 2.03
CA ASP A 382 32.72 13.03 0.56
C ASP A 382 31.24 13.04 0.09
N ARG A 383 30.26 13.18 1.00
CA ARG A 383 28.82 13.03 0.68
C ARG A 383 27.97 14.30 0.79
N VAL A 384 28.52 15.37 1.35
CA VAL A 384 27.87 16.70 1.44
C VAL A 384 27.51 17.26 0.05
N ASP A 385 28.13 16.73 -1.01
CA ASP A 385 27.93 17.19 -2.37
C ASP A 385 26.54 16.89 -2.96
N THR A 386 25.89 15.76 -2.67
CA THR A 386 24.65 15.38 -3.40
C THR A 386 23.44 16.16 -2.91
N LEU A 387 23.22 16.23 -1.59
CA LEU A 387 22.17 17.06 -1.00
C LEU A 387 22.36 18.53 -1.38
N THR A 388 23.58 19.03 -1.31
CA THR A 388 23.87 20.43 -1.62
C THR A 388 23.74 20.72 -3.12
N ARG A 389 24.07 19.74 -3.99
CA ARG A 389 23.83 19.80 -5.43
C ARG A 389 22.33 19.86 -5.77
N ALA A 390 21.47 19.13 -5.06
CA ALA A 390 20.02 19.13 -5.29
C ALA A 390 19.31 20.33 -4.64
N ALA A 391 19.75 20.74 -3.45
CA ALA A 391 19.08 21.80 -2.68
C ALA A 391 19.18 23.19 -3.33
N GLY A 392 20.31 23.52 -3.97
CA GLY A 392 20.45 24.80 -4.69
C GLY A 392 19.39 24.97 -5.79
N PRO A 393 19.33 24.07 -6.79
CA PRO A 393 18.24 24.02 -7.77
C PRO A 393 16.84 23.94 -7.14
N GLY A 394 16.66 23.09 -6.12
CA GLY A 394 15.37 22.91 -5.46
C GLY A 394 14.83 24.19 -4.80
N PHE A 395 15.65 24.91 -4.01
CA PHE A 395 15.24 26.19 -3.43
C PHE A 395 15.06 27.29 -4.45
N ARG A 396 15.83 27.28 -5.55
CA ARG A 396 15.60 28.20 -6.66
C ARG A 396 14.23 27.97 -7.27
N ASP A 397 13.90 26.72 -7.58
CA ASP A 397 12.64 26.37 -8.26
C ASP A 397 11.44 26.60 -7.33
N LEU A 398 11.61 26.36 -6.02
CA LEU A 398 10.67 26.75 -4.98
C LEU A 398 10.50 28.28 -4.88
N GLY A 399 11.58 29.05 -4.97
CA GLY A 399 11.58 30.51 -4.97
C GLY A 399 10.90 31.09 -6.22
N VAL A 400 11.15 30.51 -7.39
CA VAL A 400 10.49 30.87 -8.67
C VAL A 400 9.00 30.56 -8.60
N ALA A 401 8.63 29.39 -8.08
CA ALA A 401 7.24 29.01 -7.85
C ALA A 401 6.53 29.99 -6.90
N ALA A 402 7.17 30.33 -5.77
CA ALA A 402 6.65 31.29 -4.80
C ALA A 402 6.49 32.69 -5.39
N ALA A 403 7.45 33.13 -6.20
CA ALA A 403 7.44 34.42 -6.88
C ALA A 403 6.29 34.52 -7.88
N GLY A 404 6.11 33.50 -8.73
CA GLY A 404 5.01 33.44 -9.67
C GLY A 404 3.63 33.37 -9.01
N ALA A 405 3.59 32.90 -7.75
CA ALA A 405 2.43 32.83 -6.89
C ALA A 405 2.23 34.08 -5.99
N ASP A 406 3.09 35.09 -6.11
CA ASP A 406 3.13 36.31 -5.28
C ASP A 406 3.25 36.07 -3.76
N VAL A 407 3.91 34.98 -3.36
CA VAL A 407 4.11 34.64 -1.95
C VAL A 407 5.48 35.10 -1.46
N GLN A 408 5.62 36.43 -1.34
CA GLN A 408 6.91 37.09 -1.09
C GLN A 408 7.63 36.65 0.20
N TRP A 409 6.88 36.23 1.22
CA TRP A 409 7.50 35.73 2.46
C TRP A 409 8.20 34.37 2.25
N VAL A 410 7.67 33.50 1.37
CA VAL A 410 8.33 32.26 0.97
C VAL A 410 9.51 32.57 0.07
N VAL A 411 9.37 33.51 -0.86
CA VAL A 411 10.49 34.00 -1.68
C VAL A 411 11.65 34.46 -0.79
N SER A 412 11.35 35.26 0.25
CA SER A 412 12.38 35.71 1.19
C SER A 412 13.09 34.55 1.88
N ARG A 413 12.32 33.60 2.40
CA ARG A 413 12.82 32.42 3.11
C ARG A 413 13.67 31.49 2.24
N THR A 414 13.18 31.16 1.04
CA THR A 414 13.90 30.35 0.05
C THR A 414 15.19 31.05 -0.42
N THR A 415 15.15 32.36 -0.66
CA THR A 415 16.35 33.15 -0.99
C THR A 415 17.38 33.11 0.13
N GLU A 416 16.97 33.24 1.40
CA GLU A 416 17.89 33.10 2.54
C GLU A 416 18.60 31.73 2.51
N GLN A 417 17.84 30.64 2.35
CA GLN A 417 18.43 29.28 2.29
C GLN A 417 19.36 29.10 1.09
N LEU A 418 18.99 29.63 -0.08
CA LEU A 418 19.82 29.54 -1.29
C LEU A 418 21.17 30.25 -1.11
N LEU A 419 21.17 31.43 -0.47
CA LEU A 419 22.39 32.19 -0.21
C LEU A 419 23.25 31.56 0.89
N GLU A 420 22.63 31.00 1.93
CA GLU A 420 23.35 30.20 2.93
C GLU A 420 24.05 29.00 2.28
N LEU A 421 23.35 28.29 1.38
CA LEU A 421 23.90 27.14 0.65
C LEU A 421 25.03 27.55 -0.29
N ALA A 422 24.94 28.72 -0.94
CA ALA A 422 26.00 29.23 -1.79
C ALA A 422 27.33 29.38 -1.03
N VAL A 423 27.28 29.82 0.22
CA VAL A 423 28.47 29.95 1.08
C VAL A 423 28.96 28.58 1.55
N LEU A 424 28.05 27.73 2.01
CA LEU A 424 28.40 26.41 2.55
C LEU A 424 29.02 25.50 1.49
N ALA A 425 28.57 25.58 0.24
CA ALA A 425 29.06 24.73 -0.85
C ALA A 425 30.15 25.38 -1.71
N GLU A 426 30.66 26.56 -1.32
CA GLU A 426 31.59 27.36 -2.12
C GLU A 426 31.11 27.52 -3.60
N ARG A 427 29.80 27.68 -3.81
CA ARG A 427 29.24 27.78 -5.17
C ARG A 427 29.80 29.02 -5.87
N PRO A 428 30.03 28.96 -7.19
CA PRO A 428 30.42 30.14 -7.96
C PRO A 428 29.38 31.26 -7.77
N ARG A 429 29.84 32.46 -7.41
CA ARG A 429 28.96 33.62 -7.16
C ARG A 429 28.01 33.89 -8.32
N GLU A 430 28.49 33.77 -9.55
CA GLU A 430 27.70 33.93 -10.78
C GLU A 430 26.50 32.97 -10.87
N ALA A 431 26.58 31.79 -10.25
CA ALA A 431 25.45 30.85 -10.21
C ALA A 431 24.39 31.34 -9.22
N SER A 432 24.81 31.81 -8.05
CA SER A 432 23.91 32.33 -7.01
C SER A 432 23.21 33.62 -7.45
N VAL A 433 23.93 34.52 -8.15
CA VAL A 433 23.33 35.72 -8.75
C VAL A 433 22.28 35.34 -9.78
N ARG A 434 22.59 34.41 -10.70
CA ARG A 434 21.63 33.91 -11.70
C ARG A 434 20.40 33.24 -11.09
N ASP A 435 20.59 32.49 -10.02
CA ASP A 435 19.48 31.84 -9.30
C ASP A 435 18.56 32.92 -8.69
N ALA A 436 19.12 33.98 -8.10
CA ALA A 436 18.35 35.12 -7.58
C ALA A 436 17.67 35.94 -8.70
N GLU A 437 18.36 36.21 -9.81
CA GLU A 437 17.80 36.90 -10.99
C GLU A 437 16.56 36.16 -11.50
N ARG A 438 16.60 34.82 -11.61
CA ARG A 438 15.43 34.03 -12.02
C ARG A 438 14.23 34.19 -11.09
N ILE A 439 14.48 34.25 -9.77
CA ILE A 439 13.42 34.49 -8.77
C ILE A 439 12.83 35.89 -8.96
N VAL A 440 13.67 36.91 -9.22
CA VAL A 440 13.25 38.28 -9.48
C VAL A 440 12.44 38.38 -10.79
N GLU A 441 12.92 37.74 -11.86
CA GLU A 441 12.23 37.66 -13.16
C GLU A 441 10.83 37.02 -13.03
N ALA A 442 10.65 36.09 -12.09
CA ALA A 442 9.37 35.49 -11.76
C ALA A 442 8.46 36.34 -10.87
N GLY A 443 8.89 37.55 -10.45
CA GLY A 443 8.11 38.47 -9.61
C GLY A 443 8.52 38.51 -8.12
N GLY A 444 9.63 37.87 -7.75
CA GLY A 444 10.06 37.72 -6.35
C GLY A 444 10.87 38.88 -5.77
N CYS A 445 10.80 40.06 -6.39
CA CYS A 445 11.70 41.18 -6.09
C CYS A 445 11.67 41.62 -4.62
N ASP A 446 10.48 41.72 -4.02
CA ASP A 446 10.32 42.18 -2.64
C ASP A 446 10.80 41.13 -1.63
N GLY A 447 10.51 39.85 -1.90
CA GLY A 447 11.02 38.73 -1.10
C GLY A 447 12.54 38.65 -1.10
N VAL A 448 13.19 38.78 -2.26
CA VAL A 448 14.66 38.78 -2.37
C VAL A 448 15.28 39.93 -1.59
N ARG A 449 14.74 41.15 -1.71
CA ARG A 449 15.22 42.31 -0.92
C ARG A 449 15.04 42.10 0.59
N ASP A 450 13.93 41.50 1.00
CA ASP A 450 13.69 41.21 2.42
C ASP A 450 14.68 40.18 2.95
N ALA A 451 15.00 39.14 2.16
CA ALA A 451 16.04 38.16 2.50
C ALA A 451 17.41 38.81 2.71
N ILE A 452 17.86 39.65 1.77
CA ILE A 452 19.13 40.36 1.86
C ILE A 452 19.17 41.24 3.12
N ARG A 453 18.09 41.99 3.38
CA ARG A 453 17.96 42.83 4.58
C ARG A 453 18.09 42.01 5.86
N ARG A 454 17.43 40.85 5.94
CA ARG A 454 17.47 39.96 7.10
C ARG A 454 18.84 39.34 7.31
N LEU A 455 19.51 38.91 6.24
CA LEU A 455 20.87 38.37 6.31
C LEU A 455 21.87 39.42 6.81
N ARG A 456 21.80 40.65 6.27
CA ARG A 456 22.59 41.79 6.76
C ARG A 456 22.33 42.06 8.25
N ALA A 457 21.06 42.13 8.67
CA ALA A 457 20.68 42.35 10.06
C ALA A 457 21.15 41.22 11.01
N ARG A 458 21.06 39.95 10.57
CA ARG A 458 21.55 38.79 11.35
C ARG A 458 23.05 38.86 11.56
N ARG A 459 23.80 39.30 10.55
CA ARG A 459 25.26 39.51 10.62
C ARG A 459 25.63 40.64 11.57
N GLU A 460 24.94 41.77 11.49
CA GLU A 460 25.13 42.90 12.41
C GLU A 460 24.83 42.51 13.87
N ALA A 461 23.78 41.72 14.11
CA ALA A 461 23.42 41.23 15.44
C ALA A 461 24.38 40.15 15.98
N GLY A 462 24.94 39.33 15.09
CA GLY A 462 25.87 38.23 15.41
C GLY A 462 27.28 38.67 15.80
N ALA A 463 27.60 39.97 15.71
CA ALA A 463 28.87 40.53 16.18
C ALA A 463 28.90 40.76 17.71
N ASP A 464 27.74 40.84 18.39
CA ASP A 464 27.67 41.30 19.80
C ASP A 464 26.68 40.55 20.73
N SER A 465 25.93 39.53 20.29
CA SER A 465 24.93 38.88 21.16
C SER A 465 24.90 37.33 21.08
N PRO A 466 25.19 36.61 22.19
CA PRO A 466 25.16 35.15 22.24
C PRO A 466 23.76 34.53 22.47
N ASP A 467 22.68 35.33 22.58
CA ASP A 467 21.36 34.85 23.05
C ASP A 467 20.17 35.10 22.09
N THR A 468 20.42 35.46 20.83
CA THR A 468 19.35 35.87 19.89
C THR A 468 18.66 34.72 19.13
N ASP A 469 18.81 33.48 19.58
CA ASP A 469 18.17 32.29 18.96
C ASP A 469 16.67 32.12 19.33
N GLN A 470 16.13 32.95 20.23
CA GLN A 470 14.76 32.77 20.77
C GLN A 470 13.66 33.65 20.14
N SER A 471 13.99 34.62 19.27
CA SER A 471 13.02 35.70 18.95
C SER A 471 12.14 35.50 17.71
N TRP A 472 12.27 34.39 16.97
CA TRP A 472 11.44 34.13 15.78
C TRP A 472 10.82 32.74 15.79
N HIS A 473 10.25 32.36 16.93
CA HIS A 473 9.18 31.38 16.95
C HIS A 473 7.96 32.01 16.26
N VAL A 474 7.64 31.58 15.04
CA VAL A 474 6.22 31.34 14.75
C VAL A 474 5.87 30.26 15.78
N PRO A 475 5.04 30.56 16.81
CA PRO A 475 4.64 29.54 17.76
C PRO A 475 4.01 28.44 16.92
N ASP A 476 4.64 27.28 16.86
CA ASP A 476 4.04 26.10 16.27
C ASP A 476 2.92 25.69 17.23
N PRO A 477 1.64 25.98 16.89
CA PRO A 477 0.54 25.72 17.80
C PRO A 477 0.27 24.21 17.97
N LEU A 478 0.98 23.36 17.21
CA LEU A 478 0.93 21.91 17.23
C LEU A 478 2.12 21.28 17.97
N ALA A 479 3.33 21.85 17.91
CA ALA A 479 4.47 21.42 18.73
C ALA A 479 4.15 21.42 20.23
N ASP A 480 3.42 22.44 20.70
CA ASP A 480 2.97 22.55 22.09
C ASP A 480 1.86 21.53 22.45
N ARG A 481 1.13 20.99 21.47
CA ARG A 481 0.09 19.95 21.68
C ARG A 481 0.66 18.53 21.65
N LEU A 482 1.74 18.30 20.90
CA LEU A 482 2.41 16.99 20.80
C LEU A 482 3.48 16.77 21.88
N ALA A 483 3.94 17.83 22.57
CA ALA A 483 4.83 17.74 23.72
C ALA A 483 4.21 17.08 24.98
N GLY A 484 2.95 16.62 24.91
CA GLY A 484 2.24 15.92 26.00
C GLY A 484 2.55 14.41 26.13
N GLY A 485 3.43 13.84 25.29
CA GLY A 485 3.89 12.46 25.39
C GLY A 485 5.35 12.40 25.81
N ASP A 486 5.65 11.61 26.85
CA ASP A 486 7.01 11.32 27.34
C ASP A 486 7.89 10.69 26.24
N GLY A 487 8.47 11.52 25.38
CA GLY A 487 9.53 11.17 24.44
C GLY A 487 10.86 11.81 24.88
N PRO A 488 12.00 11.10 24.78
CA PRO A 488 13.25 11.62 25.28
C PRO A 488 13.76 12.76 24.38
N ASN A 489 13.82 13.95 24.95
CA ASN A 489 14.82 14.98 24.66
C ASN A 489 14.94 15.46 23.20
N ARG A 490 13.91 16.14 22.67
CA ARG A 490 14.05 17.09 21.54
C ARG A 490 14.52 18.45 22.06
N SER A 491 15.78 18.56 22.46
CA SER A 491 16.44 19.85 22.70
C SER A 491 17.76 19.92 21.93
N GLY A 492 17.62 20.13 20.62
CA GLY A 492 18.72 20.39 19.71
C GLY A 492 18.17 21.19 18.55
N HIS A 493 17.83 22.46 18.80
CA HIS A 493 17.60 23.39 17.69
C HIS A 493 18.92 23.53 16.95
N GLY A 494 18.89 23.19 15.67
CA GLY A 494 20.03 23.29 14.78
C GLY A 494 20.64 24.68 14.85
N ARG A 495 21.97 24.74 15.01
CA ARG A 495 22.67 26.01 15.15
C ARG A 495 22.67 26.69 13.77
N PRO A 496 22.16 27.93 13.62
CA PRO A 496 22.42 28.68 12.40
C PRO A 496 23.92 28.76 12.14
N VAL A 497 24.32 28.77 10.87
CA VAL A 497 25.72 28.95 10.45
C VAL A 497 26.33 30.07 11.29
N ARG A 498 27.36 29.75 12.07
CA ARG A 498 27.96 30.72 13.01
C ARG A 498 28.33 31.98 12.23
N ALA A 499 27.81 33.13 12.65
CA ALA A 499 28.07 34.43 12.02
C ALA A 499 29.57 34.74 11.81
N GLY A 500 30.46 34.12 12.59
CA GLY A 500 31.91 34.24 12.44
C GLY A 500 32.56 33.51 11.26
N SER A 501 31.82 32.78 10.42
CA SER A 501 32.35 32.08 9.22
C SER A 501 31.97 32.73 7.89
N LEU A 502 31.23 33.84 7.87
CA LEU A 502 30.82 34.53 6.63
C LEU A 502 31.85 35.60 6.22
N SER A 503 32.63 35.29 5.19
CA SER A 503 33.69 36.15 4.62
C SER A 503 33.17 37.49 4.06
N ASP A 504 34.05 38.47 3.87
CA ASP A 504 33.78 39.70 3.07
C ASP A 504 33.25 39.37 1.66
N GLU A 505 33.56 38.16 1.18
CA GLU A 505 33.02 37.57 -0.05
C GLU A 505 31.50 37.43 -0.04
N PHE A 506 30.89 37.13 1.11
CA PHE A 506 29.44 37.04 1.23
C PHE A 506 28.78 38.42 1.13
N ASP A 507 29.40 39.47 1.70
CA ASP A 507 28.85 40.83 1.57
C ASP A 507 28.88 41.29 0.12
N ARG A 508 29.96 41.01 -0.61
CA ARG A 508 30.03 41.29 -2.04
C ARG A 508 28.95 40.54 -2.83
N LEU A 509 28.67 39.27 -2.47
CA LEU A 509 27.56 38.53 -3.10
C LEU A 509 26.21 39.20 -2.82
N LEU A 510 25.96 39.62 -1.57
CA LEU A 510 24.72 40.32 -1.22
C LEU A 510 24.59 41.64 -1.98
N ASP A 511 25.66 42.41 -2.10
CA ASP A 511 25.70 43.67 -2.84
C ASP A 511 25.47 43.44 -4.35
N GLU A 512 26.12 42.43 -4.94
CA GLU A 512 25.94 42.06 -6.36
C GLU A 512 24.47 41.68 -6.66
N ILE A 513 23.81 40.94 -5.75
CA ILE A 513 22.40 40.58 -5.91
C ILE A 513 21.50 41.81 -5.69
N ASP A 514 21.77 42.64 -4.68
CA ASP A 514 20.99 43.85 -4.39
C ASP A 514 21.06 44.84 -5.56
N ASP A 515 22.22 44.98 -6.20
CA ASP A 515 22.43 45.77 -7.42
C ASP A 515 21.65 45.17 -8.60
N ALA A 516 21.74 43.85 -8.82
CA ALA A 516 21.01 43.16 -9.88
C ALA A 516 19.48 43.28 -9.72
N VAL A 517 18.98 43.28 -8.48
CA VAL A 517 17.56 43.46 -8.15
C VAL A 517 17.12 44.94 -8.26
N SER A 518 18.05 45.88 -8.15
CA SER A 518 17.78 47.33 -8.16
C SER A 518 17.87 47.93 -9.56
N GLU A 519 18.62 47.33 -10.48
CA GLU A 519 18.56 47.71 -11.88
C GLU A 519 17.15 47.42 -12.43
N PRO A 520 16.40 48.43 -12.89
CA PRO A 520 15.13 48.18 -13.53
C PRO A 520 15.40 47.29 -14.73
N THR A 521 14.76 46.12 -14.79
CA THR A 521 14.77 45.18 -15.92
C THR A 521 14.12 45.86 -17.14
N GLY A 522 14.82 46.85 -17.70
CA GLY A 522 14.52 47.53 -18.95
C GLY A 522 15.00 46.71 -20.14
N ARG A 523 14.67 45.42 -20.17
CA ARG A 523 14.80 44.56 -21.36
C ARG A 523 13.39 44.24 -21.84
N GLU A 524 12.91 45.06 -22.78
CA GLU A 524 11.79 44.74 -23.68
C GLU A 524 12.05 43.46 -24.48
#